data_AF-A0A915NUN9-F1
#
_entry.id   AF-A0A915NUN9-F1
#
_cell.length_a   1.000
_cell.length_b   1.000
_cell.length_c   1.000
_cell.angle_alpha   90.00
_cell.angle_beta   90.00
_cell.angle_gamma   90.00
#
_symmetry.space_group_name_H-M   'P 1'
#
loop_
_entity.id
_entity.type
_entity.pdbx_description
1 polymer ?
#
loop_
_entity_poly.entity_id
_entity_poly.type
_entity_poly.pdbx_seq_one_letter_code
_entity_poly.pdbx_strand_id
1 'polypeptide(L)'
;TESPIKNIKIFEQKEIEKRIEHILEVVGRPMLEAVISTIICIFPLFFISIEIIASFARTVLFLGIIGTIHGLFIVPVLLTIQINGLKMKKAAGFTEGNL
;
A
#
# COMPACT_ATOMS: atom_id res chain seq x y z
N THR A 1 25.08 -2.13 30.37
CA THR A 1 23.74 -2.40 30.95
C THR A 1 22.70 -2.10 29.89
N GLU A 2 22.37 -3.08 29.05
CA GLU A 2 21.43 -2.89 27.94
C GLU A 2 19.99 -2.86 28.49
N SER A 3 19.36 -1.68 28.41
CA SER A 3 18.09 -1.40 29.06
C SER A 3 16.90 -2.20 28.51
N PRO A 4 16.01 -2.74 29.37
CA PRO A 4 14.79 -3.48 28.99
C PRO A 4 13.83 -2.70 28.08
N ILE A 5 13.93 -1.36 28.07
CA ILE A 5 13.19 -0.45 27.19
C ILE A 5 13.50 -0.70 25.69
N LYS A 6 14.71 -1.15 25.34
CA LYS A 6 15.08 -1.43 23.94
C LYS A 6 14.36 -2.68 23.41
N ASN A 7 14.22 -3.71 24.25
CA ASN A 7 13.51 -4.94 23.89
C ASN A 7 12.00 -4.72 23.70
N ILE A 8 11.39 -3.88 24.54
CA ILE A 8 9.97 -3.51 24.41
C ILE A 8 9.70 -2.76 23.10
N LYS A 9 10.55 -1.78 22.75
CA LYS A 9 10.43 -1.05 21.48
C LYS A 9 10.60 -1.95 20.25
N ILE A 10 11.53 -2.90 20.30
CA ILE A 10 11.76 -3.86 19.21
C ILE A 10 10.56 -4.80 19.07
N PHE A 11 9.94 -5.21 20.18
CA PHE A 11 8.75 -6.05 20.17
C PHE A 11 7.53 -5.33 19.58
N GLU A 12 7.28 -4.08 19.99
CA GLU A 12 6.22 -3.25 19.40
C GLU A 12 6.45 -2.97 17.92
N GLN A 13 7.69 -2.67 17.50
CA GLN A 13 8.01 -2.46 16.09
C GLN A 13 7.75 -3.71 15.25
N LYS A 14 8.13 -4.90 15.73
CA LYS A 14 7.83 -6.15 15.04
C LYS A 14 6.33 -6.43 14.92
N GLU A 15 5.54 -6.09 15.93
CA GLU A 15 4.07 -6.20 15.88
C GLU A 15 3.48 -5.25 14.83
N ILE A 16 3.95 -4.01 14.77
CA ILE A 16 3.50 -3.04 13.76
C ILE A 16 3.89 -3.53 12.37
N GLU A 17 5.14 -3.93 12.14
CA GLU A 17 5.63 -4.40 10.85
C GLU A 17 4.79 -5.57 10.32
N LYS A 18 4.50 -6.57 11.17
CA LYS A 18 3.58 -7.67 10.82
C LYS A 18 2.17 -7.22 10.47
N ARG A 19 1.63 -6.23 11.18
CA ARG A 19 0.29 -5.68 10.88
C ARG A 19 0.29 -4.95 9.54
N ILE A 20 1.34 -4.20 9.23
CA ILE A 20 1.50 -3.54 7.94
C ILE A 20 1.59 -4.58 6.82
N GLU A 21 2.42 -5.61 6.98
CA GLU A 21 2.52 -6.70 6.01
C GLU A 21 1.17 -7.38 5.78
N HIS A 22 0.42 -7.66 6.85
CA HIS A 22 -0.89 -8.28 6.74
C HIS A 22 -1.90 -7.38 6.00
N ILE A 23 -1.92 -6.09 6.29
CA ILE A 23 -2.79 -5.13 5.58
C ILE A 23 -2.40 -5.04 4.10
N LEU A 24 -1.10 -4.96 3.80
CA LEU A 24 -0.60 -4.94 2.43
C LEU A 24 -0.94 -6.23 1.69
N GLU A 25 -0.93 -7.38 2.34
CA GLU A 25 -1.34 -8.63 1.73
C GLU A 25 -2.85 -8.65 1.45
N VAL A 26 -3.67 -8.24 2.42
CA VAL A 26 -5.14 -8.20 2.29
C VAL A 26 -5.59 -7.22 1.20
N VAL A 27 -4.89 -6.10 1.02
CA VAL A 27 -5.21 -5.08 0.00
C VAL A 27 -4.49 -5.33 -1.33
N GLY A 28 -3.28 -5.89 -1.29
CA GLY A 28 -2.47 -6.16 -2.47
C GLY A 28 -3.02 -7.30 -3.32
N ARG A 29 -3.54 -8.35 -2.68
CA ARG A 29 -4.22 -9.48 -3.35
C ARG A 29 -5.35 -9.02 -4.29
N PRO A 30 -6.38 -8.27 -3.82
CA PRO A 30 -7.46 -7.80 -4.69
C PRO A 30 -6.99 -6.76 -5.72
N MET A 31 -5.96 -5.94 -5.44
CA MET A 31 -5.41 -5.04 -6.46
C MET A 31 -4.80 -5.80 -7.63
N LEU A 32 -3.97 -6.82 -7.36
CA LEU A 32 -3.39 -7.67 -8.40
C LEU A 32 -4.47 -8.43 -9.16
N GLU A 33 -5.44 -8.98 -8.45
CA GLU A 33 -6.57 -9.70 -9.05
C GLU A 33 -7.42 -8.80 -9.96
N ALA A 34 -7.66 -7.55 -9.56
CA ALA A 34 -8.37 -6.57 -10.37
C ALA A 34 -7.61 -6.20 -11.65
N VAL A 35 -6.29 -5.99 -11.57
CA VAL A 35 -5.46 -5.72 -12.75
C VAL A 35 -5.44 -6.94 -13.68
N ILE A 36 -5.24 -8.14 -13.14
CA ILE A 36 -5.26 -9.38 -13.93
C ILE A 36 -6.62 -9.56 -14.62
N SER A 37 -7.72 -9.33 -13.91
CA SER A 37 -9.07 -9.41 -14.50
C SER A 37 -9.29 -8.38 -15.61
N THR A 38 -8.73 -7.17 -15.46
CA THR A 38 -8.76 -6.14 -16.50
C THR A 38 -7.98 -6.57 -17.74
N ILE A 39 -6.80 -7.17 -17.53
CA ILE A 39 -5.97 -7.72 -18.62
C ILE A 39 -6.73 -8.82 -19.36
N ILE A 40 -7.30 -9.78 -18.64
CA ILE A 40 -8.09 -10.88 -19.21
C ILE A 40 -9.30 -10.34 -19.98
N CYS A 41 -9.96 -9.29 -19.48
CA CYS A 41 -11.10 -8.66 -20.14
C CYS A 41 -10.71 -7.95 -21.45
N ILE A 42 -9.54 -7.31 -21.50
CA ILE A 42 -9.04 -6.58 -22.68
C ILE A 42 -8.27 -7.52 -23.64
N PHE A 43 -7.80 -8.67 -23.18
CA PHE A 43 -7.11 -9.68 -23.99
C PHE A 43 -7.86 -10.09 -25.28
N PRO A 44 -9.18 -10.38 -25.26
CA PRO A 44 -9.92 -10.71 -26.49
C PRO A 44 -10.01 -9.55 -27.48
N LEU A 45 -9.91 -8.30 -27.03
CA LEU A 45 -9.87 -7.14 -27.93
C LEU A 45 -8.59 -7.11 -28.78
N PHE A 46 -7.53 -7.80 -28.37
CA PHE A 46 -6.28 -7.92 -29.13
C PHE A 46 -6.39 -8.83 -30.36
N PHE A 47 -7.37 -9.74 -30.37
CA PHE A 47 -7.65 -10.61 -31.52
C PHE A 47 -8.39 -9.90 -32.66
N ILE A 48 -8.95 -8.72 -32.40
CA ILE A 48 -9.59 -7.87 -33.40
C ILE A 48 -8.53 -6.88 -33.91
N SER A 49 -8.11 -7.06 -35.17
CA SER A 49 -7.05 -6.29 -35.85
C SER A 49 -7.45 -4.83 -36.12
N ILE A 50 -7.66 -4.05 -35.06
CA ILE A 50 -7.87 -2.61 -35.12
C ILE A 50 -6.72 -1.97 -34.35
N GLU A 51 -5.83 -1.28 -35.06
CA GLU A 51 -4.59 -0.70 -34.54
C GLU A 51 -4.81 0.26 -33.34
N ILE A 52 -6.00 0.89 -33.29
CA ILE A 52 -6.42 1.79 -32.22
C ILE A 52 -6.66 1.03 -30.90
N ILE A 53 -7.18 -0.19 -30.97
CA ILE A 53 -7.50 -1.01 -29.80
C ILE A 53 -6.23 -1.64 -29.21
N ALA A 54 -5.25 -1.98 -30.04
CA ALA A 54 -3.97 -2.50 -29.58
C ALA A 54 -3.17 -1.48 -28.75
N SER A 55 -3.18 -0.21 -29.16
CA SER A 55 -2.53 0.88 -28.43
C SER A 55 -3.27 1.24 -27.13
N PHE A 56 -4.60 1.16 -27.11
CA PHE A 56 -5.40 1.25 -25.90
C PHE A 56 -5.07 0.14 -24.89
N ALA A 57 -5.05 -1.12 -25.33
CA ALA A 57 -4.70 -2.26 -24.48
C ALA A 57 -3.30 -2.13 -23.86
N ARG A 58 -2.31 -1.71 -24.66
CA ARG A 58 -0.94 -1.43 -24.16
C ARG A 58 -0.93 -0.34 -23.10
N THR A 59 -1.75 0.70 -23.25
CA THR A 59 -1.86 1.79 -22.29
C THR A 59 -2.50 1.32 -20.99
N VAL A 60 -3.57 0.52 -21.05
CA VAL A 60 -4.22 -0.04 -19.85
C VAL A 60 -3.29 -0.99 -19.10
N LEU A 61 -2.51 -1.82 -19.81
CA LEU A 61 -1.46 -2.65 -19.21
C LEU A 61 -0.41 -1.81 -18.49
N PHE A 62 0.09 -0.76 -19.14
CA PHE A 62 1.07 0.16 -18.53
C PHE A 62 0.51 0.88 -17.31
N LEU A 63 -0.71 1.39 -17.40
CA LEU A 63 -1.41 2.04 -16.28
C LEU A 63 -1.70 1.07 -15.14
N GLY A 64 -2.04 -0.19 -15.43
CA GLY A 64 -2.20 -1.23 -14.42
C GLY A 64 -0.90 -1.47 -13.66
N ILE A 65 0.22 -1.68 -14.37
CA ILE A 65 1.52 -1.92 -13.75
C ILE A 65 2.02 -0.69 -12.98
N ILE A 66 2.00 0.49 -13.60
CA ILE A 66 2.43 1.73 -12.95
C ILE A 66 1.50 2.07 -11.78
N GLY A 67 0.19 1.91 -11.93
CA GLY A 67 -0.80 2.16 -10.89
C GLY A 67 -0.67 1.20 -9.70
N THR A 68 -0.39 -0.09 -9.95
CA THR A 68 -0.12 -1.05 -8.87
C THR A 68 1.21 -0.77 -8.20
N ILE A 69 2.28 -0.47 -8.95
CA ILE A 69 3.59 -0.15 -8.36
C ILE A 69 3.51 1.15 -7.54
N HIS A 70 2.91 2.20 -8.09
CA HIS A 70 2.82 3.49 -7.42
C HIS A 70 1.79 3.48 -6.29
N GLY A 71 0.68 2.77 -6.47
CA GLY A 71 -0.37 2.56 -5.46
C GLY A 71 0.13 1.74 -4.26
N LEU A 72 0.87 0.66 -4.51
CA LEU A 72 1.45 -0.17 -3.45
C LEU A 72 2.60 0.55 -2.72
N PHE A 73 3.21 1.58 -3.31
CA PHE A 73 4.18 2.44 -2.64
C PHE A 73 3.53 3.56 -1.82
N ILE A 74 2.39 4.08 -2.28
CA ILE A 74 1.61 5.12 -1.59
C ILE A 74 1.02 4.61 -0.27
N VAL A 75 0.55 3.37 -0.22
CA VAL A 75 -0.03 2.75 0.99
C VAL A 75 0.96 2.69 2.17
N PRO A 76 2.19 2.16 2.06
CA PRO A 76 3.17 2.12 3.16
C PRO A 76 3.63 3.53 3.57
N VAL A 77 3.71 4.48 2.63
CA VAL A 77 4.02 5.88 2.93
C VAL A 77 2.89 6.54 3.72
N LEU A 78 1.63 6.38 3.31
CA LEU A 78 0.47 6.89 4.06
C LEU A 78 0.39 6.28 5.46
N LEU A 79 0.62 4.97 5.60
CA LEU A 79 0.62 4.31 6.91
C LEU A 79 1.70 4.88 7.83
N THR A 80 2.91 5.08 7.30
CA THR A 80 4.02 5.70 8.05
C THR A 80 3.66 7.12 8.49
N ILE A 81 3.03 7.90 7.62
CA ILE A 81 2.57 9.26 7.93
C ILE A 81 1.46 9.25 8.99
N GLN A 82 0.47 8.37 8.88
CA GLN A 82 -0.61 8.28 9.87
C GLN A 82 -0.09 7.84 11.25
N ILE A 83 0.82 6.88 11.30
CA ILE A 83 1.45 6.43 12.56
C ILE A 83 2.24 7.59 13.19
N ASN A 84 3.03 8.31 12.40
CA ASN A 84 3.80 9.47 12.88
C ASN A 84 2.90 10.65 13.30
N GLY A 85 1.81 10.90 12.56
CA GLY A 85 0.83 11.94 12.86
C GLY A 85 0.02 11.65 14.13
N LEU A 86 -0.39 10.40 14.36
CA LEU A 86 -1.04 9.97 15.59
C LEU A 86 -0.12 10.14 16.80
N LYS A 87 1.17 9.86 16.64
CA LYS A 87 2.18 10.06 17.69
C LYS A 87 2.29 11.53 18.10
N MET A 88 2.24 12.46 17.13
CA MET A 88 2.21 13.91 17.38
C MET A 88 0.92 14.35 18.08
N LYS A 89 -0.24 13.87 17.63
CA LYS A 89 -1.54 14.20 18.25
C LYS A 89 -1.64 13.72 19.71
N LYS A 90 -1.08 12.54 20.00
CA LYS A 90 -1.03 11.99 21.36
C LYS A 90 -0.09 12.78 22.28
N ALA A 91 1.05 13.26 21.77
CA ALA A 91 1.96 14.10 22.53
C ALA A 91 1.34 15.48 22.85
N ALA A 92 0.66 16.10 21.89
CA ALA A 92 -0.05 17.36 22.10
C ALA A 92 -1.21 17.22 23.11
N GLY A 93 -2.05 16.19 22.97
CA GLY A 93 -3.15 15.94 23.89
C GLY A 93 -2.72 15.54 25.31
N PHE A 94 -1.55 14.94 25.47
CA PHE A 94 -0.96 14.68 26.80
C PHE A 94 -0.45 15.95 27.48
N THR A 95 -0.15 17.00 26.72
CA THR A 95 0.38 18.26 27.27
C THR A 95 -0.76 19.19 27.75
N GLU A 96 -1.94 19.11 27.14
CA GLU A 96 -3.14 19.84 27.59
C GLU A 96 -3.86 19.21 28.79
N GLY A 97 -3.69 17.90 29.05
CA GLY A 97 -4.37 17.20 30.16
C GLY A 97 -3.63 17.24 31.51
N ASN A 98 -2.46 17.88 31.58
CA ASN A 98 -1.63 17.94 32.79
C ASN A 98 -1.34 19.39 33.23
N LEU A 99 -2.23 20.32 32.91
CA LEU A 99 -2.25 21.72 33.33
C LEU A 99 -3.59 22.03 34.01
#